data_AF-A0A8R1DJP2-F1
#
_entry.id   AF-A0A8R1DJP2-F1
#
_cell.length_a   1.000
_cell.length_b   1.000
_cell.length_c   1.000
_cell.angle_alpha   90.00
_cell.angle_beta   90.00
_cell.angle_gamma   90.00
#
_symmetry.space_group_name_H-M   'P 1'
#
loop_
_entity.id
_entity.type
_entity.pdbx_description
1 polymer ?
#
loop_
_entity_poly.entity_id
_entity_poly.type
_entity_poly.pdbx_seq_one_letter_code
_entity_poly.pdbx_strand_id
1 'polypeptide(L)' 'MLARHNGSIEISKFDLPNFANLRSALHRILFDESYQRNAENLAKRLEKQPFKPKEMLVRHFEFGAE' A
#
# COMPACT_ATOMS: atom_id res chain seq x y z
N MET A 1 -2.70 3.19 2.19
CA MET A 1 -3.16 2.19 1.20
C MET A 1 -2.39 0.88 1.31
N LEU A 2 -1.06 0.89 1.15
CA LEU A 2 -0.24 -0.33 1.15
C LEU A 2 -0.31 -1.09 2.50
N ALA A 3 -0.08 -0.40 3.62
CA ALA A 3 -0.19 -0.98 4.95
C ALA A 3 -1.63 -1.42 5.27
N ARG A 4 -2.62 -0.62 4.87
CA ARG A 4 -4.06 -0.93 5.00
C ARG A 4 -4.45 -2.23 4.29
N HIS A 5 -3.76 -2.60 3.22
CA HIS A 5 -3.97 -3.83 2.48
C HIS A 5 -2.94 -4.91 2.81
N ASN A 6 -2.24 -4.79 3.94
CA ASN A 6 -1.26 -5.77 4.45
C ASN A 6 -0.14 -6.10 3.45
N GLY A 7 0.16 -5.19 2.52
CA GLY A 7 1.22 -5.34 1.52
C GLY A 7 2.51 -4.62 1.89
N SER A 8 2.56 -3.94 3.03
CA SER A 8 3.76 -3.23 3.50
C SER A 8 3.83 -3.20 5.03
N ILE A 9 5.01 -2.88 5.54
CA ILE A 9 5.26 -2.55 6.95
C ILE A 9 5.50 -1.05 7.04
N GLU A 10 4.79 -0.37 7.92
CA GLU A 10 5.00 1.04 8.22
C GLU A 10 6.02 1.18 9.34
N ILE A 11 6.99 2.07 9.17
CA ILE A 11 8.01 2.39 10.16
C ILE A 11 8.08 3.90 10.28
N SER A 12 8.03 4.41 11.51
CA SER A 12 8.23 5.84 11.77
C SER A 12 9.66 6.24 11.40
N LYS A 13 9.83 7.45 10.83
CA LYS A 13 11.15 8.01 10.55
C LYS A 13 12.04 8.05 11.80
N PHE A 14 11.43 8.25 12.98
CA PHE A 14 12.13 8.31 14.25
C PHE A 14 12.63 6.95 14.74
N ASP A 15 12.07 5.86 14.22
CA ASP A 15 12.46 4.49 14.58
C ASP A 15 13.56 3.92 13.67
N LEU A 16 13.94 4.63 12.59
CA LEU A 16 15.00 4.20 11.66
C LEU A 16 16.37 3.92 12.33
N PRO A 17 16.82 4.67 13.36
CA PRO A 17 18.07 4.36 14.05
C PRO A 17 18.03 3.02 14.79
N ASN A 18 16.85 2.48 15.09
CA ASN A 18 16.71 1.19 15.72
C ASN A 18 16.93 0.06 14.70
N PHE A 19 18.17 -0.40 14.62
CA PHE A 19 18.58 -1.47 13.70
C PHE A 19 17.79 -2.77 13.90
N ALA A 20 17.42 -3.13 15.14
CA ALA A 20 16.67 -4.34 15.41
C ALA A 20 15.27 -4.29 14.76
N ASN A 21 14.59 -3.14 14.88
CA ASN A 21 13.28 -2.93 14.26
C ASN A 21 13.39 -2.97 12.73
N LEU A 22 14.39 -2.30 12.16
CA LEU A 22 14.60 -2.27 10.72
C LEU A 22 14.91 -3.67 10.16
N ARG A 23 15.82 -4.40 10.80
CA ARG A 23 16.18 -5.78 10.40
C ARG A 23 14.98 -6.71 10.47
N SER A 24 14.19 -6.62 11.55
CA SER A 24 12.98 -7.42 11.71
C SER A 24 11.95 -7.13 10.61
N ALA A 25 11.69 -5.86 10.32
CA ALA A 25 10.76 -5.47 9.26
C ALA A 25 11.22 -5.96 7.88
N LEU A 26 12.50 -5.79 7.54
CA LEU A 26 13.06 -6.27 6.28
C LEU A 26 12.95 -7.80 6.16
N HIS A 27 13.32 -8.53 7.21
CA HIS A 27 13.21 -9.99 7.21
C HIS A 27 11.76 -10.45 7.00
N ARG A 28 10.80 -9.81 7.67
CA ARG A 28 9.37 -10.13 7.49
C ARG A 28 8.90 -9.88 6.06
N ILE A 29 9.19 -8.70 5.49
CA ILE A 29 8.79 -8.38 4.12
C ILE A 29 9.38 -9.34 3.09
N LEU A 30 10.61 -9.80 3.30
CA LEU A 30 11.30 -10.66 2.34
C LEU A 30 10.88 -12.13 2.41
N PHE A 31 10.52 -12.63 3.60
CA PHE A 31 10.33 -14.06 3.82
C PHE A 31 8.92 -14.47 4.22
N ASP A 32 8.04 -13.54 4.58
CA ASP A 32 6.63 -13.82 4.81
C ASP A 32 5.86 -13.67 3.48
N GLU A 33 5.46 -14.80 2.89
CA GLU A 33 4.74 -14.86 1.61
C GLU A 33 3.42 -14.08 1.61
N SER A 34 2.84 -13.80 2.79
CA SER A 34 1.59 -13.04 2.88
C SER A 34 1.72 -11.65 2.27
N TYR A 35 2.88 -10.99 2.38
CA TYR A 35 3.10 -9.67 1.79
C TYR A 35 3.03 -9.70 0.26
N GLN A 36 3.67 -10.68 -0.37
CA GLN A 36 3.60 -10.88 -1.82
C GLN A 36 2.16 -11.16 -2.25
N ARG A 37 1.47 -12.11 -1.59
CA ARG A 37 0.09 -12.48 -1.92
C ARG A 37 -0.87 -11.28 -1.79
N ASN A 38 -0.69 -10.48 -0.75
CA ASN A 38 -1.49 -9.27 -0.54
C ASN A 38 -1.21 -8.19 -1.59
N ALA A 39 0.06 -8.01 -1.98
CA ALA A 39 0.43 -7.08 -3.05
C ALA A 39 -0.17 -7.49 -4.41
N GLU A 40 -0.09 -8.77 -4.77
CA GLU A 40 -0.71 -9.31 -6.00
C GLU A 40 -2.23 -9.14 -5.99
N ASN A 41 -2.88 -9.42 -4.86
CA ASN A 41 -4.31 -9.22 -4.70
C ASN A 41 -4.70 -7.75 -4.84
N LEU A 42 -3.91 -6.83 -4.27
CA LEU A 42 -4.12 -5.40 -4.42
C LEU A 42 -3.96 -4.97 -5.88
N ALA A 43 -2.93 -5.44 -6.58
CA ALA A 43 -2.72 -5.15 -8.00
C ALA A 43 -3.93 -5.60 -8.85
N LYS A 44 -4.39 -6.85 -8.67
CA LYS A 44 -5.59 -7.37 -9.34
C LYS A 44 -6.84 -6.53 -9.06
N ARG A 45 -6.99 -6.01 -7.84
CA ARG A 45 -8.11 -5.13 -7.49
C ARG A 45 -8.01 -3.79 -8.21
N LEU A 46 -6.83 -3.17 -8.24
CA LEU A 46 -6.60 -1.89 -8.93
C LEU A 46 -6.82 -2.00 -10.44
N GLU A 47 -6.46 -3.13 -11.04
CA GLU A 47 -6.72 -3.38 -12.47
C GLU A 47 -8.22 -3.46 -12.77
N LYS A 48 -8.97 -4.15 -11.91
CA LYS A 48 -10.42 -4.39 -12.03
C LYS A 48 -11.30 -3.26 -11.48
N GLN A 49 -10.71 -2.14 -11.03
CA GLN A 49 -11.50 -1.00 -10.56
C GLN A 49 -12.33 -0.42 -11.72
N PRO A 50 -13.60 -0.05 -11.46
CA PRO A 50 -14.52 0.41 -12.50
C PRO A 50 -14.10 1.73 -13.14
N PHE A 51 -13.34 2.54 -12.41
CA PHE A 51 -12.76 3.80 -12.91
C PHE A 51 -11.29 3.81 -12.55
N LYS A 52 -10.45 4.22 -13.49
CA LYS A 52 -9.03 4.42 -13.22
C LYS A 52 -8.88 5.61 -12.26
N PRO A 53 -7.82 5.65 -11.43
CA PRO A 53 -7.61 6.73 -10.46
C PRO A 53 -7.67 8.14 -11.06
N LYS A 54 -7.19 8.32 -12.30
CA LYS A 54 -7.30 9.57 -13.05
C LYS A 54 -8.75 9.99 -13.29
N GLU A 55 -9.60 9.06 -13.71
CA GLU A 55 -11.01 9.32 -14.02
C GLU A 55 -11.79 9.62 -12.75
N MET A 56 -11.51 8.90 -11.66
CA MET A 56 -12.08 9.16 -10.34
C MET A 56 -11.75 10.57 -9.85
N LEU A 57 -10.49 11.00 -10.03
CA LEU A 57 -10.04 12.34 -9.64
C LEU A 57 -10.82 13.43 -10.36
N VAL A 58 -10.98 13.32 -11.69
CA VAL A 58 -11.75 14.29 -12.48
C VAL A 58 -13.19 14.35 -12.00
N ARG A 59 -13.86 13.21 -11.83
CA ARG A 59 -15.25 13.16 -11.33
C ARG A 59 -15.42 13.78 -9.95
N HIS A 60 -14.45 13.61 -9.05
CA HIS A 60 -14.49 14.24 -7.73
C HIS A 60 -14.39 15.77 -7.81
N PHE A 61 -13.56 16.29 -8.72
CA PHE A 61 -13.48 17.74 -8.95
C PHE A 61 -14.75 18.28 -9.62
N GLU A 62 -15.32 17.57 -10.59
CA GLU A 62 -16.58 17.95 -11.23
C GLU A 62 -17.73 18.01 -10.21
N PHE A 63 -17.89 16.97 -9.38
CA PHE A 63 -18.91 16.93 -8.33
C PHE A 63 -18.70 18.01 -7.25
N GLY A 64 -17.45 18.33 -6.88
CA GLY A 64 -17.17 19.36 -5.88
C GLY A 64 -17.28 20.80 -6.40
N ALA A 65 -17.44 20.98 -7.71
CA ALA A 65 -17.66 22.27 -8.36
C ALA A 65 -19.14 22.59 -8.61
N GLU A 66 -20.04 21.60 -8.41
CA GLU A 66 -21.51 21.78 -8.30
C GLU A 66 -21.92 22.21 -6.88
#